data_AF-A0A3S4HKG7-F1
#
_entry.id   AF-A0A3S4HKG7-F1
#
_cell.length_a   1.000
_cell.length_b   1.000
_cell.length_c   1.000
_cell.angle_alpha   90.00
_cell.angle_beta   90.00
_cell.angle_gamma   90.00
#
_symmetry.space_group_name_H-M   'P 1'
#
loop_
_entity.id
_entity.type
_entity.pdbx_description
1 polymer ?
#
loop_
_entity_poly.entity_id
_entity_poly.type
_entity_poly.pdbx_seq_one_letter_code
_entity_poly.pdbx_strand_id
1 'polypeptide(L)'
;MGILGRLSFKDQAFKLREQAVLDATTRMLASKGFDLMTMDDVAGEAGISKPSLYKHFKSKDELATEVMIRLLDDAQDFLARQAPELSPLARLRDLLAWRCGCASRAGCRSCPRPVRRCVPC
;
A
#
# COMPACT_ATOMS: atom_id res chain seq x y z
N MET A 1 27.40 -12.16 -13.84
CA MET A 1 26.81 -12.47 -12.51
C MET A 1 27.34 -11.49 -11.48
N GLY A 2 26.65 -10.36 -11.30
CA GLY A 2 27.08 -9.24 -10.45
C GLY A 2 26.49 -9.35 -9.04
N ILE A 3 27.36 -9.09 -8.07
CA ILE A 3 27.19 -9.11 -6.62
C ILE A 3 26.09 -8.12 -6.19
N LEU A 4 24.84 -8.55 -6.07
CA LEU A 4 23.83 -7.83 -5.30
C LEU A 4 23.72 -8.50 -3.93
N GLY A 5 24.58 -8.01 -3.04
CA GLY A 5 24.67 -8.41 -1.66
C GLY A 5 23.31 -8.30 -0.96
N ARG A 6 23.01 -9.33 -0.18
CA ARG A 6 21.97 -9.34 0.84
C ARG A 6 21.89 -7.95 1.48
N LEU A 7 20.78 -7.25 1.26
CA LEU A 7 20.43 -6.07 2.05
C LEU A 7 20.75 -6.38 3.52
N SER A 8 21.48 -5.48 4.19
CA SER A 8 21.82 -5.67 5.60
C SER A 8 20.55 -6.00 6.37
N PHE A 9 20.62 -6.94 7.30
CA PHE A 9 19.46 -7.35 8.11
C PHE A 9 18.71 -6.15 8.72
N LYS A 10 19.47 -5.09 9.06
CA LYS A 10 18.95 -3.81 9.55
C LYS A 10 18.12 -3.05 8.50
N ASP A 11 18.55 -3.04 7.24
CA ASP A 11 17.87 -2.33 6.15
C ASP A 11 16.58 -3.06 5.74
N GLN A 12 16.59 -4.40 5.77
CA GLN A 12 15.37 -5.18 5.57
C GLN A 12 14.36 -4.92 6.68
N ALA A 13 14.78 -4.95 7.94
CA ALA A 13 13.91 -4.64 9.08
C ALA A 13 13.42 -3.18 9.06
N PHE A 14 14.17 -2.26 8.47
CA PHE A 14 13.75 -0.87 8.26
C PHE A 14 12.64 -0.79 7.21
N LYS A 15 12.83 -1.41 6.04
CA LYS A 15 11.83 -1.44 4.96
C LYS A 15 10.55 -2.18 5.34
N LEU A 16 10.64 -3.28 6.10
CA LEU A 16 9.45 -4.01 6.57
C LEU A 16 8.57 -3.12 7.47
N ARG A 17 9.19 -2.27 8.31
CA ARG A 17 8.46 -1.33 9.17
C ARG A 17 7.77 -0.25 8.34
N GLU A 18 8.44 0.29 7.32
CA GLU A 18 7.81 1.24 6.40
C GLU A 18 6.58 0.64 5.74
N GLN A 19 6.68 -0.60 5.26
CA GLN A 19 5.54 -1.29 4.67
C GLN A 19 4.37 -1.45 5.66
N ALA A 20 4.66 -1.87 6.90
CA ALA A 20 3.64 -2.01 7.94
C ALA A 20 2.94 -0.68 8.25
N VAL A 21 3.72 0.41 8.31
CA VAL A 21 3.19 1.77 8.53
C VAL A 21 2.31 2.23 7.36
N LEU A 22 2.73 2.00 6.12
CA LEU A 22 1.94 2.35 4.94
C LEU A 22 0.64 1.55 4.84
N ASP A 23 0.67 0.28 5.24
CA ASP A 23 -0.53 -0.58 5.31
C ASP A 23 -1.52 -0.10 6.38
N ALA A 24 -1.02 0.23 7.58
CA ALA A 24 -1.81 0.85 8.64
C ALA A 24 -2.44 2.17 8.15
N THR A 25 -1.63 3.04 7.55
CA THR A 25 -2.09 4.33 7.00
C THR A 25 -3.17 4.14 5.95
N THR A 26 -3.01 3.19 5.04
CA THR A 26 -4.01 2.87 4.01
C THR A 26 -5.35 2.47 4.64
N ARG A 27 -5.33 1.66 5.70
CA ARG A 27 -6.54 1.28 6.43
C ARG A 27 -7.19 2.46 7.14
N MET A 28 -6.40 3.32 7.77
CA MET A 28 -6.92 4.52 8.47
C MET A 28 -7.54 5.53 7.50
N LEU A 29 -6.91 5.75 6.34
CA LEU A 29 -7.46 6.60 5.29
C LEU A 29 -8.79 6.05 4.77
N ALA A 30 -8.90 4.73 4.60
CA ALA A 30 -10.12 4.09 4.13
C ALA A 30 -11.25 4.08 5.18
N SER A 31 -10.93 4.05 6.48
CA SER A 31 -11.92 3.91 7.54
C SER A 31 -12.46 5.24 8.07
N LYS A 32 -11.60 6.24 8.25
CA LYS A 32 -11.96 7.52 8.88
C LYS A 32 -11.55 8.76 8.09
N GLY A 33 -10.83 8.58 6.99
CA GLY A 33 -10.35 9.69 6.16
C GLY A 33 -9.13 10.42 6.73
N PHE A 34 -8.65 11.39 5.96
CA PHE A 34 -7.39 12.10 6.21
C PHE A 34 -7.46 13.08 7.38
N ASP A 35 -8.59 13.79 7.55
CA ASP A 35 -8.71 14.84 8.56
C ASP A 35 -8.71 14.27 9.98
N LEU A 36 -9.35 13.13 10.18
CA LEU A 36 -9.44 12.43 11.46
C LEU A 36 -8.24 11.50 11.74
N MET A 37 -7.29 11.41 10.81
CA MET A 37 -6.08 10.60 10.96
C MET A 37 -4.98 11.37 11.68
N THR A 38 -4.46 10.77 12.75
CA THR A 38 -3.29 11.26 13.49
C THR A 38 -2.12 10.29 13.38
N MET A 39 -0.92 10.79 13.64
CA MET A 39 0.30 9.97 13.70
C MET A 39 0.22 8.91 14.82
N ASP A 40 -0.51 9.19 15.90
CA ASP A 40 -0.65 8.27 17.03
C ASP A 40 -1.53 7.08 16.67
N ASP A 41 -2.60 7.33 15.92
CA ASP A 41 -3.45 6.25 15.43
C ASP A 41 -2.69 5.32 14.49
N VAL A 42 -1.87 5.88 13.59
CA VAL A 42 -1.06 5.11 12.65
C VAL A 42 0.00 4.30 13.39
N ALA A 43 0.65 4.87 14.40
CA ALA A 43 1.63 4.15 15.22
C ALA A 43 0.98 2.97 15.96
N GLY A 44 -0.20 3.19 16.55
CA GLY A 44 -0.98 2.16 17.23
C GLY A 44 -1.41 1.04 16.29
N GLU A 45 -1.97 1.38 15.13
CA GLU A 45 -2.42 0.42 14.10
C GLU A 45 -1.25 -0.36 13.48
N ALA A 46 -0.08 0.27 13.32
CA ALA A 46 1.12 -0.38 12.80
C ALA A 46 1.88 -1.20 13.86
N GLY A 47 1.53 -1.09 15.15
CA GLY A 47 2.21 -1.77 16.24
C GLY A 47 3.65 -1.27 16.48
N ILE A 48 3.93 0.01 16.20
CA ILE A 48 5.25 0.61 16.40
C ILE A 48 5.21 1.78 17.38
N SER A 49 6.35 2.12 17.96
CA SER A 49 6.45 3.30 18.82
C SER A 49 6.39 4.59 18.00
N LYS A 50 5.79 5.65 18.56
CA LYS A 50 5.72 6.98 17.97
C LYS A 50 7.11 7.52 17.54
N PRO A 51 8.19 7.40 18.33
CA PRO A 51 9.53 7.81 17.88
C PRO A 51 10.04 6.98 16.70
N SER A 52 9.71 5.69 16.62
CA SER A 52 10.06 4.86 15.46
C SER A 52 9.31 5.31 14.23
N LEU A 53 8.04 5.69 14.34
CA LEU A 53 7.26 6.24 13.21
C LEU A 53 7.91 7.52 12.68
N TYR A 54 8.23 8.47 13.57
CA TYR A 54 8.88 9.73 13.19
C TYR A 54 10.28 9.57 12.57
N LYS A 55 10.94 8.43 12.77
CA LYS A 55 12.20 8.12 12.09
C LYS A 55 12.01 7.82 10.61
N HIS A 56 10.84 7.30 10.23
CA HIS A 56 10.49 6.96 8.85
C HIS A 56 9.71 8.10 8.17
N PHE A 57 8.74 8.68 8.86
CA PHE A 57 7.82 9.68 8.31
C PHE A 57 7.64 10.85 9.27
N LYS A 58 7.85 12.07 8.79
CA LYS A 58 7.84 13.30 9.60
C LYS A 58 6.44 13.85 9.82
N SER A 59 5.50 13.57 8.92
CA SER A 59 4.13 14.10 8.99
C SER A 59 3.07 13.14 8.46
N LYS A 60 1.80 13.43 8.79
CA LYS A 60 0.65 12.73 8.22
C LYS A 60 0.52 12.97 6.71
N ASP A 61 0.94 14.15 6.23
CA ASP A 61 0.93 14.50 4.81
C ASP A 61 1.93 13.63 4.04
N GLU A 62 3.12 13.41 4.61
CA GLU A 62 4.14 12.54 4.02
C GLU A 62 3.64 11.09 3.93
N LEU A 63 3.00 10.58 5.00
CA LEU A 63 2.36 9.27 4.99
C LEU A 63 1.28 9.15 3.91
N ALA A 64 0.38 10.14 3.82
CA ALA A 64 -0.68 10.14 2.83
C ALA A 64 -0.11 10.21 1.40
N THR A 65 0.92 11.04 1.20
CA THR A 65 1.62 11.15 -0.08
C THR A 65 2.25 9.82 -0.48
N GLU A 66 2.94 9.14 0.42
CA GLU A 66 3.59 7.87 0.14
C GLU A 66 2.56 6.75 -0.14
N VAL A 67 1.45 6.73 0.58
CA VAL A 67 0.33 5.83 0.28
C VAL A 67 -0.26 6.10 -1.11
N MET A 68 -0.38 7.38 -1.51
CA MET A 68 -0.87 7.77 -2.83
C MET A 68 0.10 7.38 -3.94
N ILE A 69 1.41 7.58 -3.75
CA ILE A 69 2.45 7.14 -4.68
C ILE A 69 2.36 5.63 -4.86
N ARG A 70 2.31 4.86 -3.76
CA ARG A 70 2.17 3.41 -3.79
C ARG A 70 0.91 2.95 -4.53
N LEU A 71 -0.21 3.66 -4.35
CA LEU A 71 -1.46 3.42 -5.09
C LEU A 71 -1.27 3.61 -6.60
N LEU A 72 -0.61 4.70 -7.02
CA LEU A 72 -0.37 5.01 -8.42
C LEU A 72 0.61 4.03 -9.06
N ASP A 73 1.68 3.67 -8.37
CA ASP A 73 2.66 2.68 -8.83
C ASP A 73 1.99 1.31 -9.06
N ASP A 74 1.17 0.86 -8.11
CA ASP A 74 0.45 -0.40 -8.27
C ASP A 74 -0.56 -0.36 -9.44
N ALA A 75 -1.17 0.80 -9.70
CA ALA A 75 -2.07 1.00 -10.85
C ALA A 75 -1.30 0.99 -12.18
N GLN A 76 -0.14 1.63 -12.24
CA GLN A 76 0.75 1.60 -13.41
C GLN A 76 1.24 0.18 -13.70
N ASP A 77 1.68 -0.54 -12.66
CA ASP A 77 2.09 -1.94 -12.77
C ASP A 77 0.97 -2.84 -13.29
N PHE A 78 -0.28 -2.59 -12.87
CA PHE A 78 -1.44 -3.32 -13.36
C PHE A 78 -1.70 -3.04 -14.85
N LEU A 79 -1.73 -1.77 -15.24
CA LEU A 79 -1.95 -1.35 -16.62
C LEU A 79 -0.84 -1.86 -17.57
N ALA A 80 0.41 -1.90 -17.10
CA ALA A 80 1.55 -2.39 -17.86
C ALA A 80 1.45 -3.90 -18.19
N ARG A 81 0.69 -4.67 -17.42
CA ARG A 81 0.48 -6.12 -17.63
C ARG A 81 -0.69 -6.42 -18.56
N GLN A 82 -1.49 -5.42 -18.92
CA GLN A 82 -2.67 -5.61 -19.76
C GLN A 82 -2.33 -5.69 -21.25
N ALA A 83 -3.09 -6.52 -21.96
CA ALA A 83 -2.89 -6.72 -23.40
C ALA A 83 -3.07 -5.39 -24.18
N PRO A 84 -2.18 -5.08 -25.15
CA PRO A 84 -2.22 -3.87 -25.98
C PRO A 84 -3.60 -3.63 -26.60
N GLU A 85 -4.25 -4.70 -27.05
CA GLU A 85 -5.53 -4.71 -27.77
C GLU A 85 -6.76 -4.31 -26.94
N LEU A 86 -6.64 -4.24 -25.61
CA LEU A 86 -7.76 -3.80 -24.78
C LEU A 86 -8.04 -2.31 -25.03
N SER A 87 -9.31 -2.01 -25.34
CA SER A 87 -9.77 -0.62 -25.45
C SER A 87 -9.45 0.17 -24.16
N PRO A 88 -9.15 1.47 -24.24
CA PRO A 88 -8.87 2.30 -23.07
C PRO A 88 -9.94 2.21 -21.97
N LEU A 89 -11.22 2.13 -22.37
CA LEU A 89 -12.34 2.00 -21.43
C LEU A 89 -12.35 0.63 -20.74
N ALA A 90 -12.00 -0.45 -21.45
CA ALA A 90 -11.87 -1.78 -20.84
C ALA A 90 -10.74 -1.81 -19.82
N ARG A 91 -9.58 -1.23 -20.16
CA ARG A 91 -8.45 -1.11 -19.24
C ARG A 91 -8.79 -0.36 -17.96
N LEU A 92 -9.47 0.78 -18.07
CA LEU A 92 -9.92 1.57 -16.93
C LEU A 92 -10.93 0.81 -16.05
N ARG A 93 -11.91 0.14 -16.67
CA ARG A 93 -12.90 -0.67 -15.96
C ARG A 93 -12.22 -1.82 -15.20
N ASP A 94 -11.28 -2.51 -15.82
CA ASP A 94 -10.53 -3.60 -15.19
C ASP A 94 -9.66 -3.09 -14.03
N LEU A 95 -9.02 -1.92 -14.18
CA LEU A 95 -8.26 -1.26 -13.12
C LEU A 95 -9.15 -0.93 -11.91
N LEU A 96 -10.31 -0.31 -12.17
CA LEU A 96 -11.28 0.02 -11.12
C LEU A 96 -11.84 -1.26 -10.47
N ALA A 97 -12.14 -2.29 -11.24
CA ALA A 97 -12.63 -3.57 -10.74
C ALA A 97 -11.58 -4.30 -9.89
N TRP A 98 -10.31 -4.31 -10.29
CA TRP A 98 -9.22 -4.87 -9.50
C TRP A 98 -9.04 -4.10 -8.18
N ARG A 99 -9.14 -2.77 -8.21
CA ARG A 99 -8.95 -1.92 -7.02
C ARG A 99 -10.13 -1.97 -6.06
N CYS A 100 -11.36 -1.93 -6.56
CA CYS A 100 -12.59 -1.90 -5.75
C CYS A 100 -13.14 -3.30 -5.42
N GLY A 101 -12.84 -4.31 -6.23
CA GLY A 101 -13.38 -5.67 -6.10
C GLY A 101 -12.87 -6.48 -4.90
N CYS A 102 -11.91 -5.97 -4.14
CA CYS A 102 -11.53 -6.52 -2.83
C CYS A 102 -12.45 -6.05 -1.70
N ALA A 103 -13.08 -4.87 -1.83
CA ALA A 103 -13.91 -4.29 -0.77
C ALA A 103 -15.32 -4.93 -0.66
N SER A 104 -15.82 -5.54 -1.74
CA SER A 104 -17.18 -6.10 -1.81
C SER A 104 -17.31 -7.58 -1.42
N ARG A 105 -16.20 -8.34 -1.34
CA ARG A 105 -16.23 -9.72 -0.85
C ARG A 105 -16.08 -9.74 0.66
N ALA A 106 -17.19 -9.99 1.36
CA ALA A 106 -17.32 -9.98 2.81
C ALA A 106 -16.31 -10.86 3.58
N GLY A 107 -15.58 -11.77 2.90
CA GLY A 107 -14.53 -12.62 3.49
C GLY A 107 -13.09 -12.09 3.41
N CYS A 108 -12.82 -10.95 2.76
CA CYS A 108 -11.46 -10.43 2.54
C CYS A 108 -10.99 -9.35 3.53
N ARG A 109 -11.71 -9.13 4.65
CA ARG A 109 -11.34 -8.13 5.68
C ARG A 109 -9.98 -8.42 6.36
N SER A 110 -9.48 -9.64 6.26
CA SER A 110 -8.26 -10.12 6.91
C SER A 110 -7.15 -10.55 5.94
N CYS A 111 -7.27 -10.29 4.63
CA CYS A 111 -6.29 -10.79 3.67
C CYS A 111 -4.94 -10.03 3.84
N PRO A 112 -3.85 -10.70 4.26
CA PRO A 112 -2.56 -10.05 4.50
C PRO A 112 -1.75 -9.87 3.20
N ARG A 113 -2.39 -10.03 2.02
CA ARG A 113 -1.66 -10.03 0.74
C ARG A 113 -1.45 -8.61 0.23
N PRO A 114 -0.23 -8.27 -0.21
CA PRO A 114 0.01 -7.03 -0.95
C PRO A 114 -0.86 -7.04 -2.21
N VAL A 115 -1.46 -5.88 -2.52
CA VAL A 115 -2.41 -5.66 -3.62
C VAL A 115 -1.90 -6.23 -4.96
N ARG A 116 -0.57 -6.30 -5.12
CA ARG A 116 0.15 -6.90 -6.27
C ARG A 116 -0.12 -8.39 -6.55
N ARG A 117 -0.70 -9.15 -5.60
CA ARG A 117 -0.97 -10.60 -5.75
C ARG A 117 -2.45 -10.97 -5.68
N CYS A 118 -3.35 -9.99 -5.65
CA CYS A 118 -4.78 -10.25 -5.83
C CYS A 118 -5.06 -10.46 -7.32
N VAL A 119 -4.75 -11.67 -7.81
CA VAL A 119 -5.18 -12.12 -9.12
C VAL A 119 -6.70 -12.39 -9.05
N PRO A 120 -7.50 -11.97 -10.04
CA PRO A 120 -8.87 -12.45 -10.14
C PRO A 120 -8.79 -13.98 -10.27
N CYS A 121 -9.43 -14.71 -9.34
CA CYS A 121 -9.78 -16.09 -9.63
C CYS A 121 -10.75 -16.12 -10.81
#